data_AF-A0A7K6CXZ8-F1
#
_entry.id   AF-A0A7K6CXZ8-F1
#
_cell.length_a   1.000
_cell.length_b   1.000
_cell.length_c   1.000
_cell.angle_alpha   90.00
_cell.angle_beta   90.00
_cell.angle_gamma   90.00
#
_symmetry.space_group_name_H-M   'P 1'
#
loop_
_entity.id
_entity.type
_entity.pdbx_description
1 polymer ?
#
loop_
_entity_poly.entity_id
_entity_poly.type
_entity_poly.pdbx_seq_one_letter_code
_entity_poly.pdbx_strand_id
1 'polypeptide(L)' 'TTAAALEHFTINFTITNLPYNSDLENADSAKFRATRRVMNTLLDRLLKESSIGPVFQGCETTDFRY' A
#
# COMPACT_ATOMS: atom_id res chain seq x y z
N THR A 1 -18.66 10.63 -23.58
CA THR A 1 -17.65 10.88 -22.53
C THR A 1 -16.71 9.71 -22.50
N THR A 2 -15.49 9.87 -22.99
CA THR A 2 -14.45 8.83 -22.92
C THR A 2 -14.19 8.54 -21.44
N ALA A 3 -14.27 7.29 -21.01
CA ALA A 3 -13.90 6.91 -19.65
C ALA A 3 -12.44 7.32 -19.43
N ALA A 4 -12.15 8.08 -18.38
CA ALA A 4 -10.79 8.43 -18.02
C ALA A 4 -9.99 7.13 -17.80
N ALA A 5 -8.82 7.02 -18.41
CA ALA A 5 -7.93 5.88 -18.19
C ALA A 5 -7.48 5.86 -16.73
N LEU A 6 -7.46 4.68 -16.13
CA LEU A 6 -6.88 4.51 -14.79
C LEU A 6 -5.37 4.66 -14.88
N GLU A 7 -4.81 5.53 -14.04
CA GLU A 7 -3.38 5.76 -13.94
C GLU A 7 -2.85 5.15 -12.64
N HIS A 8 -1.74 4.42 -12.74
CA HIS A 8 -1.06 3.82 -11.61
C HIS A 8 0.13 4.70 -11.23
N PHE A 9 0.27 5.00 -9.94
CA PHE A 9 1.43 5.70 -9.41
C PHE A 9 1.98 4.94 -8.20
N THR A 10 3.25 5.15 -7.90
CA THR A 10 3.94 4.54 -6.75
C THR A 10 4.32 5.61 -5.77
N ILE A 11 4.01 5.38 -4.49
CA ILE A 11 4.48 6.20 -3.39
C ILE A 11 5.46 5.42 -2.53
N ASN A 12 6.49 6.11 -2.09
CA ASN A 12 7.50 5.57 -1.19
C ASN A 12 7.41 6.36 0.11
N PHE A 13 7.16 5.66 1.22
CA PHE A 13 7.11 6.24 2.55
C PHE A 13 7.77 5.30 3.55
N THR A 14 8.17 5.84 4.70
CA THR A 14 8.86 5.09 5.75
C THR A 14 7.90 4.85 6.91
N ILE A 15 7.78 3.59 7.34
CA ILE A 15 6.99 3.22 8.52
C ILE A 15 7.93 3.16 9.71
N THR A 16 7.92 4.20 10.54
CA THR A 16 8.84 4.32 11.68
C THR A 16 8.53 3.35 12.81
N ASN A 17 7.29 2.86 12.90
CA ASN A 17 6.81 2.00 13.98
C ASN A 17 6.72 0.51 13.60
N LEU A 18 7.41 0.08 12.53
CA LEU A 18 7.46 -1.31 12.09
C LEU A 18 8.92 -1.75 11.96
N PRO A 19 9.46 -2.51 12.94
CA PRO A 19 10.81 -3.04 12.85
C PRO A 19 10.96 -4.00 11.66
N TYR A 20 11.94 -3.69 10.80
CA TYR A 20 12.28 -4.52 9.66
C TYR A 20 12.97 -5.82 10.06
N ASN A 21 12.64 -6.94 9.40
CA ASN A 21 13.34 -8.21 9.54
C ASN A 21 13.25 -9.04 8.25
N SER A 22 14.00 -10.13 8.15
CA SER A 22 14.06 -11.00 6.97
C SER A 22 12.70 -11.59 6.55
N ASP A 23 11.74 -11.71 7.47
CA ASP A 23 10.39 -12.14 7.10
C ASP A 23 9.67 -11.08 6.26
N LEU A 24 9.95 -9.79 6.48
CA LEU A 24 9.39 -8.70 5.67
C LEU A 24 10.09 -8.57 4.31
N GLU A 25 11.29 -9.12 4.16
CA GLU A 25 11.96 -9.24 2.85
C GLU A 25 11.38 -10.37 2.01
N ASN A 26 10.92 -11.44 2.66
CA ASN A 26 10.36 -12.61 1.98
C ASN A 26 8.84 -12.47 1.73
N ALA A 27 8.46 -12.25 0.47
CA ALA A 27 7.06 -12.12 0.05
C ALA A 27 6.16 -13.33 0.40
N ASP A 28 6.73 -14.53 0.54
CA ASP A 28 6.00 -15.75 0.87
C ASP A 28 5.78 -15.92 2.39
N SER A 29 6.46 -15.12 3.20
CA SER A 29 6.37 -15.26 4.65
C SER A 29 4.96 -14.91 5.16
N ALA A 30 4.58 -15.54 6.27
CA ALA A 30 3.33 -15.20 6.95
C ALA A 30 3.32 -13.72 7.41
N LYS A 31 4.48 -13.20 7.85
CA LYS A 31 4.62 -11.84 8.33
C LYS A 31 4.45 -10.82 7.21
N PHE A 32 5.08 -11.03 6.06
CA PHE A 32 4.90 -10.18 4.87
C PHE A 32 3.43 -10.10 4.49
N ARG A 33 2.78 -11.25 4.30
CA ARG A 33 1.36 -11.31 3.90
C ARG A 33 0.44 -10.63 4.93
N ALA A 34 0.70 -10.81 6.22
CA ALA A 34 -0.07 -10.16 7.28
C ALA A 34 0.14 -8.63 7.26
N THR A 35 1.38 -8.16 7.24
CA THR A 35 1.71 -6.73 7.22
C THR A 35 1.16 -6.07 5.96
N ARG A 36 1.29 -6.69 4.79
CA ARG A 36 0.74 -6.23 3.51
C ARG A 36 -0.76 -5.98 3.59
N ARG A 37 -1.53 -6.91 4.18
CA ARG A 37 -2.99 -6.77 4.36
C ARG A 37 -3.34 -5.60 5.28
N VAL A 38 -2.61 -5.43 6.38
CA VAL A 38 -2.80 -4.31 7.31
C VAL A 38 -2.51 -2.99 6.60
N MET A 39 -1.38 -2.90 5.90
CA MET A 39 -0.97 -1.68 5.18
C MET A 39 -1.96 -1.32 4.07
N ASN A 40 -2.42 -2.29 3.28
CA ASN A 40 -3.43 -2.03 2.24
C ASN A 40 -4.71 -1.47 2.85
N THR A 41 -5.18 -2.01 3.98
CA THR A 41 -6.39 -1.52 4.64
C THR A 41 -6.23 -0.08 5.13
N LEU A 42 -5.09 0.24 5.75
CA LEU A 42 -4.82 1.57 6.28
C LEU A 42 -4.66 2.61 5.16
N LEU A 43 -3.90 2.28 4.11
CA LEU A 43 -3.66 3.17 2.98
C LEU A 43 -4.94 3.39 2.17
N ASP A 44 -5.72 2.34 1.91
CA ASP A 44 -6.97 2.45 1.19
C ASP A 44 -7.93 3.41 1.90
N ARG A 45 -8.07 3.28 3.23
CA ARG A 45 -8.87 4.21 4.04
C ARG A 45 -8.33 5.64 3.96
N LEU A 46 -7.02 5.82 4.17
CA LEU A 46 -6.39 7.14 4.18
C LEU A 46 -6.55 7.86 2.84
N LEU A 47 -6.35 7.14 1.73
CA LEU A 47 -6.46 7.71 0.38
C LEU A 47 -7.90 8.01 0.00
N LYS A 48 -8.87 7.20 0.44
CA LYS A 48 -10.31 7.50 0.30
C LYS A 48 -10.73 8.76 1.05
N GLU A 49 -10.10 9.05 2.20
CA GLU A 49 -10.35 10.25 2.99
C GLU A 49 -9.53 11.48 2.51
N SER A 50 -8.67 11.31 1.51
CA SER A 50 -7.82 12.39 0.98
C SER A 50 -8.47 13.16 -0.18
N SER A 51 -7.76 14.18 -0.69
CA SER A 51 -8.20 14.96 -1.86
C SER A 51 -8.39 14.14 -3.14
N ILE A 52 -7.74 12.97 -3.27
CA ILE A 52 -7.91 12.07 -4.42
C ILE A 52 -9.02 11.03 -4.22
N GLY A 53 -9.61 10.96 -3.03
CA GLY A 53 -10.63 9.97 -2.67
C GLY A 53 -11.77 9.80 -3.69
N PRO A 54 -12.34 10.88 -4.27
CA PRO A 54 -13.41 10.77 -5.27
C PRO A 54 -13.05 10.02 -6.55
N VAL A 55 -11.75 9.92 -6.90
CA VAL A 55 -11.26 9.26 -8.12
C VAL A 55 -10.35 8.06 -7.83
N PHE A 56 -10.07 7.79 -6.56
CA PHE A 56 -9.19 6.70 -6.14
C PHE A 56 -9.93 5.36 -6.17
N GLN A 57 -9.38 4.36 -6.87
CA GLN A 57 -9.95 3.01 -6.94
C GLN A 57 -9.39 2.04 -5.90
N GLY A 58 -8.14 2.21 -5.49
CA GLY A 58 -7.48 1.30 -4.56
C GLY A 58 -5.96 1.36 -4.65
N CYS A 59 -5.31 0.67 -3.72
CA CYS A 59 -3.86 0.54 -3.68
C CYS A 59 -3.44 -0.85 -3.23
N GLU A 60 -2.19 -1.19 -3.53
CA GLU A 60 -1.58 -2.42 -3.08
C GLU A 60 -0.13 -2.15 -2.68
N THR A 61 0.26 -2.64 -1.51
CA THR A 61 1.65 -2.64 -1.06
C THR A 61 2.43 -3.66 -1.89
N THR A 62 3.45 -3.18 -2.60
CA THR A 62 4.28 -4.00 -3.49
C THR A 62 5.46 -4.63 -2.77
N ASP A 63 6.07 -3.91 -1.82
CA ASP A 63 7.33 -4.32 -1.22
C ASP A 63 7.54 -3.71 0.19
N PHE A 64 8.34 -4.39 1.02
CA PHE A 64 8.90 -3.85 2.26
C PHE A 64 10.42 -3.87 2.15
N ARG A 65 11.03 -2.70 2.22
CA ARG A 65 12.48 -2.51 2.15
C ARG A 65 13.02 -1.83 3.40
N TYR A 66 14.31 -2.03 3.63
CA TYR A 66 15.10 -1.29 4.61
C TYR A 66 15.39 0.14 4.12
#